data_AF-A0A2A2H7X5-F1
#
_entry.id   AF-A0A2A2H7X5-F1
#
_cell.length_a   1.000
_cell.length_b   1.000
_cell.length_c   1.000
_cell.angle_alpha   90.00
_cell.angle_beta   90.00
_cell.angle_gamma   90.00
#
_symmetry.space_group_name_H-M   'P 1'
#
loop_
_entity.id
_entity.type
_entity.pdbx_description
1 polymer ?
#
loop_
_entity_poly.entity_id
_entity_poly.type
_entity_poly.pdbx_seq_one_letter_code
_entity_poly.pdbx_strand_id
1 'polypeptide(L)'
;MDKKSIMVLTVLFAVFVGFQFAEPAAAAKVVDHGVSYKWDKTQGMWRQNTWTTYQYNNDFVKTVVVTRWKFDSKYTYGYKNTITLAKVSKDTIKIRDVQDILEPSVYSLNYKKTKLTASQYYWRVYRAKLFNWYE
;
A
#
# COMPACT_ATOMS: atom_id res chain seq x y z
N MET A 1 -31.48 -25.53 -25.86
CA MET A 1 -31.44 -24.32 -25.01
C MET A 1 -32.21 -23.25 -25.73
N ASP A 2 -33.30 -22.74 -25.16
CA ASP A 2 -34.18 -21.80 -25.87
C ASP A 2 -33.51 -20.45 -26.08
N LYS A 3 -33.84 -19.78 -27.20
CA LYS A 3 -33.32 -18.43 -27.53
C LYS A 3 -33.54 -17.43 -26.41
N LYS A 4 -34.63 -17.57 -25.65
CA LYS A 4 -34.94 -16.76 -24.46
C LYS A 4 -33.93 -16.97 -23.33
N SER A 5 -33.51 -18.22 -23.09
CA SER A 5 -32.52 -18.55 -22.06
C SER A 5 -31.14 -17.98 -22.38
N ILE A 6 -30.73 -18.03 -23.66
CA ILE A 6 -29.46 -17.44 -24.12
C ILE A 6 -29.47 -15.92 -23.90
N MET A 7 -30.58 -15.25 -24.26
CA MET A 7 -30.69 -13.79 -24.14
C MET A 7 -30.59 -13.33 -22.67
N VAL A 8 -31.23 -14.06 -21.75
CA VAL A 8 -31.15 -13.77 -20.30
C VAL A 8 -29.73 -13.96 -19.76
N LEU A 9 -29.04 -15.03 -20.17
CA LEU A 9 -27.64 -15.27 -19.79
C LEU A 9 -26.69 -14.19 -20.30
N THR A 10 -26.87 -13.71 -21.53
CA THR A 10 -26.04 -12.63 -22.10
C THR A 10 -26.26 -11.30 -21.36
N VAL A 11 -27.51 -10.97 -21.00
CA VAL A 11 -27.81 -9.76 -20.23
C VAL A 11 -27.22 -9.85 -18.82
N LEU A 12 -27.32 -11.00 -18.16
CA LEU A 12 -26.69 -11.22 -16.85
C LEU A 12 -25.17 -11.07 -16.95
N PHE A 13 -24.52 -11.66 -17.96
CA PHE A 13 -23.09 -11.50 -18.17
C PHE A 13 -22.68 -10.04 -18.38
N ALA A 14 -23.44 -9.27 -19.16
CA ALA A 14 -23.15 -7.84 -19.37
C ALA A 14 -23.27 -7.02 -18.07
N VAL A 15 -24.26 -7.32 -17.22
CA VAL A 15 -24.42 -6.70 -15.91
C VAL A 15 -23.27 -7.07 -14.97
N PHE A 16 -22.86 -8.34 -14.92
CA PHE A 16 -21.75 -8.78 -14.08
C PHE A 16 -20.39 -8.21 -14.52
N VAL A 17 -20.14 -8.10 -15.84
CA VAL A 17 -18.93 -7.45 -16.37
C VAL A 17 -18.93 -5.96 -16.04
N GLY A 18 -20.09 -5.28 -16.12
CA GLY A 18 -20.23 -3.88 -15.70
C GLY A 18 -19.91 -3.65 -14.22
N PHE A 19 -20.26 -4.59 -13.34
CA PHE A 19 -19.92 -4.53 -11.92
C PHE A 19 -18.43 -4.75 -11.60
N GLN A 20 -17.67 -5.44 -12.47
CA GLN A 20 -16.23 -5.65 -12.25
C GLN A 20 -15.37 -4.40 -12.53
N PHE A 21 -15.88 -3.44 -13.32
CA PHE A 21 -15.18 -2.18 -13.60
C PHE A 21 -15.61 -1.02 -12.70
N ALA A 22 -16.65 -1.23 -11.88
CA ALA A 22 -17.01 -0.33 -10.80
C ALA A 22 -16.22 -0.70 -9.52
N GLU A 23 -14.89 -0.76 -9.61
CA GLU A 23 -14.12 -0.49 -8.39
C GLU A 23 -14.52 0.92 -7.99
N PRO A 24 -15.09 1.14 -6.79
CA PRO A 24 -15.40 2.48 -6.40
C PRO A 24 -14.09 3.25 -6.44
N ALA A 25 -14.07 4.36 -7.18
CA ALA A 25 -13.18 5.47 -6.89
C ALA A 25 -13.55 6.00 -5.50
N ALA A 26 -13.43 5.14 -4.48
CA ALA A 26 -13.59 5.48 -3.10
C ALA A 26 -12.52 6.53 -2.84
N ALA A 27 -12.97 7.76 -2.60
CA ALA A 27 -12.10 8.88 -2.29
C ALA A 27 -11.16 8.42 -1.18
N ALA A 28 -9.88 8.33 -1.51
CA ALA A 28 -8.89 7.80 -0.59
C ALA A 28 -8.85 8.70 0.65
N LYS A 29 -9.08 8.12 1.83
CA LYS A 29 -9.00 8.86 3.09
C LYS A 29 -7.57 8.79 3.61
N VAL A 30 -6.97 9.94 3.94
CA VAL A 30 -5.73 9.97 4.72
C VAL A 30 -6.05 9.52 6.15
N VAL A 31 -5.40 8.45 6.61
CA VAL A 31 -5.67 7.81 7.92
C VAL A 31 -4.49 7.84 8.88
N ASP A 32 -3.27 8.04 8.39
CA ASP A 32 -2.07 8.23 9.20
C ASP A 32 -1.08 9.11 8.42
N HIS A 33 -0.30 9.90 9.12
CA HIS A 33 0.82 10.64 8.55
C HIS A 33 1.79 11.04 9.66
N GLY A 34 3.03 11.32 9.29
CA GLY A 34 3.99 11.81 10.27
C GLY A 34 5.37 12.02 9.71
N VAL A 35 6.25 12.45 10.61
CA VAL A 35 7.67 12.66 10.36
C VAL A 35 8.47 12.04 11.50
N SER A 36 9.59 11.40 11.16
CA SER A 36 10.56 10.91 12.13
C SER A 36 11.96 11.30 11.72
N TYR A 37 12.82 11.48 12.72
CA TYR A 37 14.22 11.85 12.57
C TYR A 37 15.07 10.83 13.32
N LYS A 38 16.05 10.23 12.66
CA LYS A 38 16.98 9.27 13.28
C LYS A 38 18.39 9.48 12.74
N TRP A 39 19.39 9.25 13.57
CA TRP A 39 20.78 9.18 13.11
C TRP A 39 21.00 7.82 12.45
N ASP A 40 21.41 7.81 11.18
CA ASP A 40 21.78 6.58 10.50
C ASP A 40 23.28 6.36 10.64
N LYS A 41 23.64 5.32 11.38
CA LYS A 41 25.04 4.97 11.66
C LYS A 41 25.78 4.49 10.41
N THR A 42 25.08 3.91 9.44
CA THR A 42 25.68 3.38 8.21
C THR A 42 26.08 4.49 7.26
N GLN A 43 25.24 5.51 7.15
CA GLN A 43 25.50 6.68 6.29
C GLN A 43 26.21 7.83 7.04
N GLY A 44 26.31 7.75 8.37
CA GLY A 44 26.95 8.80 9.19
C GLY A 44 26.22 10.14 9.13
N MET A 45 24.88 10.12 8.99
CA MET A 45 24.08 11.32 8.76
C MET A 45 22.66 11.20 9.34
N TRP A 46 22.01 12.35 9.55
CA TRP A 46 20.61 12.38 9.97
C TRP A 46 19.70 11.97 8.81
N ARG A 47 18.82 11.01 9.08
CA ARG A 47 17.74 10.56 8.20
C ARG A 47 16.41 11.14 8.67
N GLN A 48 15.63 11.70 7.75
CA GLN A 48 14.24 12.08 7.96
C GLN A 48 13.34 11.14 7.14
N ASN A 49 12.36 10.52 7.77
CA ASN A 49 11.31 9.77 7.07
C ASN A 49 9.98 10.50 7.26
N THR A 50 9.33 10.89 6.16
CA THR A 50 7.96 11.43 6.15
C THR A 50 7.03 10.40 5.52
N TRP A 51 5.90 10.09 6.16
CA TRP A 51 4.93 9.14 5.61
C TRP A 51 3.52 9.71 5.54
N THR A 52 2.76 9.19 4.58
CA THR A 52 1.31 9.40 4.45
C THR A 52 0.64 8.09 4.08
N THR A 53 -0.38 7.71 4.84
CA THR A 53 -1.17 6.49 4.64
C THR A 53 -2.57 6.83 4.16
N TYR A 54 -2.96 6.22 3.05
CA TYR A 54 -4.26 6.34 2.40
C TYR A 54 -5.02 5.03 2.54
N GLN A 55 -6.24 5.12 3.04
CA GLN A 55 -7.20 4.01 3.07
C GLN A 55 -8.25 4.26 1.97
N TYR A 56 -8.30 3.39 0.98
CA TYR A 56 -9.29 3.46 -0.10
C TYR A 56 -10.57 2.72 0.31
N ASN A 57 -10.40 1.57 0.97
CA ASN A 57 -11.47 0.83 1.63
C ASN A 57 -10.87 -0.01 2.78
N ASN A 58 -11.68 -0.82 3.46
CA ASN A 58 -11.18 -1.64 4.58
C ASN A 58 -10.12 -2.66 4.17
N ASP A 59 -10.12 -3.08 2.91
CA ASP A 59 -9.33 -4.15 2.32
C ASP A 59 -8.18 -3.65 1.44
N PHE A 60 -8.02 -2.33 1.29
CA PHE A 60 -6.92 -1.73 0.56
C PHE A 60 -6.38 -0.47 1.25
N VAL A 61 -5.09 -0.54 1.62
CA VAL A 61 -4.33 0.54 2.24
C VAL A 61 -3.03 0.76 1.46
N LYS A 62 -2.65 2.02 1.26
CA LYS A 62 -1.40 2.44 0.63
C LYS A 62 -0.64 3.38 1.55
N THR A 63 0.62 3.09 1.82
CA THR A 63 1.51 4.00 2.55
C THR A 63 2.61 4.48 1.61
N VAL A 64 2.82 5.79 1.57
CA VAL A 64 3.95 6.41 0.86
C VAL A 64 4.91 6.94 1.91
N VAL A 65 6.17 6.52 1.84
CA VAL A 65 7.25 7.00 2.71
C VAL A 65 8.29 7.70 1.84
N VAL A 66 8.68 8.91 2.22
CA VAL A 66 9.78 9.63 1.59
C VAL A 66 10.91 9.73 2.60
N THR A 67 12.08 9.23 2.21
CA THR A 67 13.31 9.27 2.99
C THR A 67 14.19 10.40 2.48
N ARG A 68 14.68 11.23 3.39
CA ARG A 68 15.62 12.32 3.14
C ARG A 68 16.84 12.22 4.03
N TRP A 69 17.95 12.76 3.56
CA TRP A 69 19.24 12.70 4.21
C TRP A 69 19.79 14.11 4.42
N LYS A 70 20.37 14.38 5.59
CA LYS A 70 20.90 15.70 5.91
C LYS A 70 22.35 15.83 5.40
N PHE A 71 22.55 16.66 4.39
CA PHE A 71 23.85 17.07 3.86
C PHE A 71 23.99 18.59 4.04
N ASP A 72 25.11 19.06 4.58
CA ASP A 72 25.41 20.49 4.77
C ASP A 72 24.22 21.30 5.33
N SER A 73 23.64 20.76 6.41
CA SER A 73 22.48 21.33 7.11
C SER A 73 21.13 21.28 6.39
N LYS A 74 21.04 20.74 5.16
CA LYS A 74 19.80 20.63 4.39
C LYS A 74 19.40 19.17 4.17
N TYR A 75 18.10 18.88 4.20
CA TYR A 75 17.58 17.56 3.85
C TYR A 75 17.40 17.45 2.34
N THR A 76 18.11 16.52 1.71
CA THR A 76 17.97 16.20 0.29
C THR A 76 17.14 14.92 0.12
N TYR A 77 16.43 14.82 -1.01
CA TYR A 77 15.66 13.62 -1.32
C TYR A 77 16.58 12.41 -1.46
N GLY A 78 16.28 11.34 -0.74
CA GLY A 78 16.93 10.04 -0.87
C GLY A 78 16.13 9.13 -1.78
N TYR A 79 14.97 8.68 -1.30
CA TYR A 79 14.09 7.78 -2.07
C TYR A 79 12.64 7.83 -1.59
N LYS A 80 11.74 7.29 -2.42
CA LYS A 80 10.33 7.10 -2.10
C LYS A 80 10.05 5.61 -2.03
N ASN A 81 9.41 5.18 -0.96
CA ASN A 81 8.91 3.83 -0.81
C ASN A 81 7.38 3.81 -0.84
N THR A 82 6.80 2.99 -1.70
CA THR A 82 5.35 2.82 -1.82
C THR A 82 4.96 1.42 -1.41
N ILE A 83 4.23 1.33 -0.30
CA ILE A 83 3.77 0.08 0.26
C ILE A 83 2.26 -0.02 0.04
N THR A 84 1.78 -1.16 -0.47
CA THR A 84 0.35 -1.47 -0.52
C THR A 84 0.03 -2.75 0.24
N LEU A 85 -1.08 -2.69 0.98
CA LEU A 85 -1.68 -3.81 1.69
C LEU A 85 -3.04 -4.06 1.06
N ALA A 86 -3.23 -5.24 0.47
CA ALA A 86 -4.47 -5.62 -0.20
C ALA A 86 -4.96 -6.97 0.34
N LYS A 87 -6.18 -7.01 0.87
CA LYS A 87 -6.85 -8.27 1.21
C LYS A 87 -7.23 -8.97 -0.10
N VAL A 88 -6.67 -10.16 -0.34
CA VAL A 88 -6.88 -10.90 -1.60
C VAL A 88 -7.73 -12.15 -1.43
N SER A 89 -7.87 -12.64 -0.20
CA SER A 89 -8.82 -13.69 0.18
C SER A 89 -9.23 -13.51 1.64
N LYS A 90 -10.21 -14.30 2.10
CA LYS A 90 -10.67 -14.32 3.50
C LYS A 90 -9.53 -14.46 4.53
N ASP A 91 -8.49 -15.20 4.17
CA ASP A 91 -7.39 -15.58 5.06
C ASP A 91 -6.01 -15.08 4.58
N THR A 92 -5.94 -14.24 3.54
CA THR A 92 -4.65 -13.85 2.94
C THR A 92 -4.62 -12.36 2.61
N ILE A 93 -3.53 -11.71 3.00
CA ILE A 93 -3.20 -10.33 2.61
C ILE A 93 -1.94 -10.33 1.73
N LYS A 94 -1.99 -9.53 0.67
CA LYS A 94 -0.87 -9.24 -0.24
C LYS A 94 -0.22 -7.94 0.23
N ILE A 95 1.10 -7.98 0.37
CA ILE A 95 1.95 -6.86 0.75
C ILE A 95 2.89 -6.61 -0.42
N ARG A 96 2.82 -5.43 -1.02
CA ARG A 96 3.71 -5.00 -2.09
C ARG A 96 4.53 -3.83 -1.57
N ASP A 97 5.83 -3.88 -1.77
CA ASP A 97 6.75 -2.79 -1.47
C ASP A 97 7.50 -2.38 -2.74
N VAL A 98 7.56 -1.08 -3.01
CA VAL A 98 8.16 -0.52 -4.22
C VAL A 98 9.03 0.67 -3.86
N GLN A 99 10.34 0.50 -4.00
CA GLN A 99 11.31 1.52 -3.70
C GLN A 99 11.80 2.19 -4.97
N ASP A 100 11.49 3.47 -5.12
CA ASP A 100 11.94 4.32 -6.23
C ASP A 100 13.30 4.93 -5.85
N ILE A 101 14.37 4.13 -5.95
CA ILE A 101 15.76 4.60 -5.81
C ILE A 101 16.44 4.74 -7.17
N LEU A 102 16.35 3.71 -8.02
CA LEU A 102 17.01 3.59 -9.32
C LEU A 102 16.16 2.69 -10.23
N GLU A 103 16.23 2.86 -11.55
CA GLU A 103 15.61 1.91 -12.47
C GLU A 103 16.43 0.60 -12.55
N PRO A 104 15.79 -0.57 -12.45
CA PRO A 104 14.38 -0.80 -12.13
C PRO A 104 14.11 -0.70 -10.61
N SER A 105 12.98 -0.10 -10.23
CA SER A 105 12.57 0.03 -8.82
C SER A 105 12.66 -1.31 -8.09
N VAL A 106 13.23 -1.32 -6.88
CA VAL A 106 13.29 -2.53 -6.06
C VAL A 106 11.88 -2.90 -5.64
N TYR A 107 11.45 -4.09 -6.03
CA TYR A 107 10.09 -4.59 -5.85
C TYR A 107 10.12 -5.82 -4.94
N SER A 108 9.38 -5.77 -3.82
CA SER A 108 9.11 -6.95 -3.02
C SER A 108 7.62 -7.26 -3.01
N LEU A 109 7.30 -8.54 -3.12
CA LEU A 109 5.93 -9.03 -3.05
C LEU A 109 5.84 -10.18 -2.07
N ASN A 110 4.97 -10.04 -1.08
CA ASN A 110 4.80 -11.00 -0.02
C ASN A 110 3.32 -11.28 0.24
N TYR A 111 3.02 -12.52 0.61
CA TYR A 111 1.68 -12.93 1.05
C TYR A 111 1.75 -13.37 2.50
N LYS A 112 0.80 -12.91 3.32
CA LYS A 112 0.70 -13.30 4.73
C LYS A 112 -0.68 -13.87 5.01
N LYS A 113 -0.72 -15.00 5.70
CA LYS A 113 -1.96 -15.60 6.19
C LYS A 113 -2.50 -14.79 7.37
N THR A 114 -3.68 -14.23 7.22
CA THR A 114 -4.38 -13.45 8.24
C THR A 114 -5.86 -13.30 7.89
N LYS A 115 -6.73 -13.33 8.90
CA LYS A 115 -8.15 -13.03 8.75
C LYS A 115 -8.46 -11.53 8.81
N LEU A 116 -7.51 -10.71 9.23
CA LEU A 116 -7.67 -9.25 9.33
C LEU A 116 -7.88 -8.61 7.96
N THR A 117 -8.66 -7.52 7.90
CA THR A 117 -8.72 -6.63 6.73
C THR A 117 -7.39 -5.88 6.56
N ALA A 118 -7.17 -5.21 5.43
CA ALA A 118 -5.94 -4.45 5.23
C ALA A 118 -5.77 -3.31 6.23
N SER A 119 -6.84 -2.59 6.54
CA SER A 119 -6.85 -1.51 7.55
C SER A 119 -6.53 -2.05 8.95
N GLN A 120 -7.14 -3.17 9.35
CA GLN A 120 -6.85 -3.79 10.65
C GLN A 120 -5.42 -4.30 10.73
N TYR A 121 -4.93 -4.93 9.66
CA TYR A 121 -3.56 -5.44 9.59
C TYR A 121 -2.54 -4.29 9.63
N TYR A 122 -2.84 -3.17 8.97
CA TYR A 122 -2.04 -1.96 9.03
C TYR A 122 -1.81 -1.51 10.48
N TRP A 123 -2.88 -1.21 11.20
CA TRP A 123 -2.78 -0.68 12.56
C TRP A 123 -2.20 -1.67 13.57
N ARG A 124 -2.56 -2.95 13.48
CA ARG A 124 -2.19 -3.95 14.49
C ARG A 124 -0.81 -4.58 14.27
N VAL A 125 -0.32 -4.60 13.03
CA VAL A 125 0.89 -5.35 12.66
C VAL A 125 1.86 -4.50 11.86
N TYR A 126 1.40 -3.95 10.74
CA TYR A 126 2.31 -3.37 9.76
C TYR A 126 2.90 -2.04 10.21
N ARG A 127 2.09 -1.15 10.81
CA ARG A 127 2.53 0.17 11.26
C ARG A 127 3.71 0.09 12.24
N ALA A 128 3.64 -0.82 13.21
CA ALA A 128 4.73 -1.04 14.15
C ALA A 128 6.00 -1.52 13.44
N LYS A 129 5.88 -2.49 12.51
CA LYS A 129 7.03 -2.96 11.72
C LYS A 129 7.63 -1.83 10.89
N LEU A 130 6.81 -1.04 10.20
CA LEU A 130 7.30 0.02 9.32
C LEU A 130 8.24 1.00 10.02
N PHE A 131 8.01 1.30 11.30
CA PHE A 131 8.83 2.26 12.05
C PHE A 131 9.89 1.62 12.97
N ASN A 132 9.74 0.33 13.30
CA ASN A 132 10.73 -0.43 14.07
C ASN A 132 11.87 -0.98 13.20
N TRP A 133 11.68 -1.19 11.89
CA TRP A 133 12.77 -1.59 10.97
C TRP A 133 13.87 -0.53 10.83
N TYR A 134 13.67 0.64 11.41
CA TYR A 134 14.59 1.76 11.43
C TYR A 134 15.30 1.94 12.78
N GLU A 135 15.26 0.93 13.66
CA GLU A 135 16.07 0.80 14.89
C GLU A 135 17.27 -0.12 14.63
#